data_AF-A0A133VQN3-F1
#
_entry.id   AF-A0A133VQN3-F1
#
_cell.length_a   1.000
_cell.length_b   1.000
_cell.length_c   1.000
_cell.angle_alpha   90.00
_cell.angle_beta   90.00
_cell.angle_gamma   90.00
#
_symmetry.space_group_name_H-M   'P 1'
#
loop_
_entity.id
_entity.type
_entity.pdbx_description
1 polymer ?
#
loop_
_entity_poly.entity_id
_entity_poly.type
_entity_poly.pdbx_seq_one_letter_code
_entity_poly.pdbx_strand_id
1 'polypeptide(L)'
;MEFRRQPNYNMGLEDILKAIFWKKVETRSVARKILQKIKKEGIPRDAYERVQKDLDISQSQYYSIMNRLHALGLISVQKDEDGFKVWKLSEIFPKQLERLATIYRTWKD
;
A
#
# COMPACT_ATOMS: atom_id res chain seq x y z
N MET A 1 14.25 -35.91 14.43
CA MET A 1 14.21 -34.44 14.22
C MET A 1 12.95 -34.13 13.44
N GLU A 2 11.92 -33.60 14.11
CA GLU A 2 10.73 -33.12 13.42
C GLU A 2 11.07 -31.82 12.71
N PHE A 3 11.17 -31.86 11.38
CA PHE A 3 11.12 -30.65 10.56
C PHE A 3 9.72 -30.06 10.71
N ARG A 4 9.55 -29.16 11.70
CA ARG A 4 8.41 -28.26 11.72
C ARG A 4 8.43 -27.49 10.40
N ARG A 5 7.56 -27.87 9.47
CA ARG A 5 7.28 -27.08 8.27
C ARG A 5 6.94 -25.68 8.76
N GLN A 6 7.85 -24.73 8.59
CA GLN A 6 7.49 -23.32 8.73
C GLN A 6 6.33 -23.10 7.77
N PRO A 7 5.19 -22.56 8.23
CA PRO A 7 4.10 -22.24 7.31
C PRO A 7 4.68 -21.32 6.22
N ASN A 8 4.55 -21.75 4.97
CA ASN A 8 4.84 -20.94 3.80
C ASN A 8 3.86 -19.76 3.82
N TYR A 9 4.19 -18.71 4.58
CA TYR A 9 3.56 -17.42 4.47
C TYR A 9 4.10 -16.76 3.19
N ASN A 10 3.63 -17.24 2.04
CA ASN A 10 3.57 -16.40 0.84
C ASN A 10 2.50 -15.32 1.09
N MET A 11 2.77 -14.42 2.05
CA MET A 11 1.96 -13.23 2.26
C MET A 11 2.13 -12.36 1.02
N GLY A 12 1.14 -12.40 0.16
CA GLY A 12 1.12 -11.61 -1.06
C GLY A 12 0.65 -10.18 -0.75
N LEU A 13 0.76 -9.31 -1.76
CA LEU A 13 0.13 -7.99 -1.74
C LEU A 13 -1.35 -8.04 -1.35
N GLU A 14 -2.05 -9.13 -1.71
CA GLU A 14 -3.44 -9.36 -1.38
C GLU A 14 -3.70 -9.44 0.14
N ASP A 15 -2.79 -10.06 0.90
CA ASP A 15 -2.96 -10.21 2.35
C ASP A 15 -2.71 -8.89 3.08
N ILE A 16 -1.75 -8.09 2.58
CA ILE A 16 -1.57 -6.71 3.02
C ILE A 16 -2.86 -5.93 2.76
N LEU A 17 -3.41 -5.98 1.54
CA LEU A 17 -4.63 -5.25 1.20
C LEU A 17 -5.86 -5.72 1.99
N LYS A 18 -5.95 -7.00 2.35
CA LYS A 18 -6.97 -7.51 3.28
C LYS A 18 -6.84 -6.86 4.65
N ALA A 19 -5.63 -6.72 5.18
CA ALA A 19 -5.39 -6.06 6.46
C ALA A 19 -5.75 -4.56 6.42
N ILE A 20 -5.38 -3.86 5.34
CA ILE A 20 -5.65 -2.42 5.16
C ILE A 20 -7.15 -2.15 4.93
N PHE A 21 -7.80 -2.98 4.12
CA PHE A 21 -9.19 -2.81 3.67
C PHE A 21 -10.07 -3.98 4.10
N TRP A 22 -10.08 -4.31 5.39
CA TRP A 22 -10.80 -5.46 5.96
C TRP A 22 -12.25 -5.57 5.47
N LYS A 23 -13.03 -4.48 5.47
CA LYS A 23 -14.47 -4.55 5.17
C LYS A 23 -14.85 -4.20 3.73
N LYS A 24 -13.90 -3.79 2.88
CA LYS A 24 -14.20 -3.24 1.54
C LYS A 24 -13.48 -4.00 0.44
N VAL A 25 -14.05 -5.13 0.03
CA VAL A 25 -13.44 -6.05 -0.96
C VAL A 25 -13.21 -5.34 -2.30
N GLU A 26 -14.19 -4.60 -2.80
CA GLU A 26 -14.08 -3.84 -4.07
C GLU A 26 -12.94 -2.80 -4.02
N THR A 27 -12.77 -2.15 -2.87
CA THR A 27 -11.68 -1.18 -2.65
C THR A 27 -10.30 -1.84 -2.72
N ARG A 28 -10.17 -3.14 -2.35
CA ARG A 28 -8.88 -3.86 -2.47
C ARG A 28 -8.44 -3.99 -3.92
N SER A 29 -9.37 -4.36 -4.81
CA SER A 29 -9.08 -4.51 -6.24
C SER A 29 -8.59 -3.18 -6.84
N VAL A 30 -9.28 -2.08 -6.53
CA VAL A 30 -8.87 -0.74 -6.95
C VAL A 30 -7.52 -0.34 -6.36
N ALA A 31 -7.33 -0.53 -5.05
CA ALA A 31 -6.06 -0.22 -4.37
C ALA A 31 -4.89 -1.01 -4.94
N ARG A 32 -5.10 -2.28 -5.32
CA ARG A 32 -4.11 -3.10 -6.01
C ARG A 32 -3.70 -2.50 -7.36
N LYS A 33 -4.68 -2.09 -8.18
CA LYS A 33 -4.41 -1.44 -9.48
C LYS A 33 -3.64 -0.13 -9.30
N ILE A 34 -4.01 0.68 -8.30
CA ILE A 34 -3.28 1.91 -7.94
C ILE A 34 -1.84 1.59 -7.56
N LEU A 35 -1.61 0.61 -6.67
CA LEU A 35 -0.26 0.22 -6.25
C LEU A 35 0.57 -0.34 -7.41
N GLN A 36 -0.04 -1.04 -8.36
CA GLN A 36 0.64 -1.48 -9.58
C GLN A 36 1.07 -0.31 -10.48
N LYS A 37 0.20 0.70 -10.66
CA LYS A 37 0.56 1.95 -11.36
C LYS A 37 1.72 2.68 -10.65
N ILE A 38 1.61 2.87 -9.33
CA ILE A 38 2.67 3.48 -8.51
C ILE A 38 3.99 2.70 -8.63
N LYS A 39 3.96 1.37 -8.59
CA LYS A 39 5.15 0.53 -8.74
C LYS A 39 5.82 0.69 -10.12
N LYS A 40 5.02 0.84 -11.18
CA LYS A 40 5.54 0.89 -12.56
C LYS A 40 6.19 2.23 -12.87
N GLU A 41 5.53 3.33 -12.53
CA GLU A 41 5.92 4.67 -13.01
C GLU A 41 5.75 5.78 -11.97
N GLY A 42 5.23 5.46 -10.77
CA GLY A 42 4.73 6.47 -9.84
C GLY A 42 3.41 7.09 -10.33
N ILE A 43 2.80 7.93 -9.50
CA ILE A 43 1.62 8.70 -9.90
C ILE A 43 1.85 10.16 -9.50
N PRO A 44 1.90 11.12 -10.44
CA PRO A 44 1.96 12.53 -10.11
C PRO A 44 0.81 12.93 -9.19
N ARG A 45 1.08 13.77 -8.19
CA ARG A 45 0.12 14.06 -7.12
C ARG A 45 -1.14 14.78 -7.63
N ASP A 46 -1.01 15.51 -8.72
CA ASP A 46 -2.05 16.23 -9.44
C ASP A 46 -2.80 15.38 -10.47
N ALA A 47 -2.28 14.19 -10.84
CA ALA A 47 -2.90 13.30 -11.83
C ALA A 47 -4.14 12.53 -11.32
N TYR A 48 -4.79 13.00 -10.25
CA TYR A 48 -5.88 12.29 -9.58
C TYR A 48 -7.09 12.08 -10.51
N GLU A 49 -7.42 13.05 -11.37
CA GLU A 49 -8.55 12.98 -12.31
C GLU A 49 -8.32 11.90 -13.38
N ARG A 50 -7.07 11.76 -13.86
CA ARG A 50 -6.70 10.70 -14.80
C ARG A 50 -6.87 9.32 -14.16
N VAL A 51 -6.41 9.16 -12.92
CA VAL A 51 -6.53 7.88 -12.20
C VAL A 51 -7.99 7.51 -11.92
N GLN A 52 -8.84 8.50 -11.60
CA GLN A 52 -10.28 8.27 -11.45
C GLN A 52 -10.91 7.73 -12.72
N LYS A 53 -10.63 8.38 -13.85
CA LYS A 53 -11.17 7.99 -15.16
C LYS A 53 -10.65 6.63 -15.60
N ASP A 54 -9.36 6.36 -15.44
CA ASP A 54 -8.72 5.09 -15.81
C ASP A 54 -9.28 3.89 -15.03
N LEU A 55 -9.67 4.11 -13.78
CA LEU A 55 -10.11 3.05 -12.86
C LEU A 55 -11.63 3.01 -12.64
N ASP A 56 -12.37 3.95 -13.25
CA ASP A 56 -13.79 4.17 -13.07
C ASP A 56 -14.20 4.26 -11.59
N ILE A 57 -13.57 5.20 -10.87
CA ILE A 57 -13.81 5.43 -9.44
C ILE A 57 -14.11 6.89 -9.13
N SER A 58 -14.88 7.11 -8.05
CA SER A 58 -15.15 8.46 -7.56
C SER A 58 -13.93 9.12 -6.92
N GLN A 59 -13.95 10.45 -6.82
CA GLN A 59 -12.92 11.23 -6.14
C GLN A 59 -12.77 10.89 -4.67
N SER A 60 -13.89 10.70 -3.98
CA SER A 60 -13.91 10.28 -2.58
C SER A 60 -13.22 8.91 -2.40
N GLN A 61 -13.50 7.97 -3.30
CA GLN A 61 -12.89 6.64 -3.26
C GLN A 61 -11.37 6.70 -3.50
N TYR A 62 -10.93 7.48 -4.49
CA TYR A 62 -9.51 7.70 -4.76
C TYR A 62 -8.78 8.24 -3.52
N TYR A 63 -9.23 9.36 -2.95
CA TYR A 63 -8.57 9.94 -1.78
C TYR A 63 -8.65 9.03 -0.55
N SER A 64 -9.77 8.33 -0.35
CA SER A 64 -9.90 7.35 0.73
C SER A 64 -8.83 6.26 0.64
N ILE A 65 -8.59 5.73 -0.57
CA ILE A 65 -7.53 4.74 -0.80
C ILE A 65 -6.15 5.36 -0.56
N MET A 66 -5.83 6.45 -1.24
CA MET A 66 -4.51 7.09 -1.18
C MET A 66 -4.13 7.50 0.24
N ASN A 67 -5.06 8.12 0.98
CA ASN A 67 -4.84 8.52 2.36
C ASN A 67 -4.58 7.32 3.27
N ARG A 68 -5.29 6.20 3.06
CA ARG A 68 -5.10 5.00 3.88
C ARG A 68 -3.77 4.30 3.59
N LEU A 69 -3.39 4.22 2.32
CA LEU A 69 -2.09 3.67 1.91
C LEU A 69 -0.94 4.54 2.46
N HIS A 70 -1.09 5.87 2.40
CA HIS A 70 -0.10 6.82 2.91
C HIS A 70 -0.03 6.81 4.44
N ALA A 71 -1.15 6.76 5.14
CA ALA A 71 -1.20 6.73 6.61
C ALA A 71 -0.52 5.48 7.20
N LEU A 72 -0.57 4.36 6.46
CA LEU A 72 0.15 3.14 6.83
C LEU A 72 1.61 3.14 6.37
N GLY A 73 2.06 4.21 5.73
CA GLY A 73 3.42 4.35 5.24
C GLY A 73 3.75 3.47 4.05
N LEU A 74 2.77 2.83 3.38
CA LEU A 74 3.02 1.95 2.22
C LEU A 74 3.44 2.75 0.98
N ILE A 75 2.89 3.95 0.84
CA ILE A 75 3.27 4.93 -0.19
C ILE A 75 3.73 6.22 0.47
N SER A 76 4.56 6.99 -0.23
CA SER A 76 4.99 8.32 0.21
C SER A 76 5.04 9.28 -0.98
N VAL A 77 5.00 10.59 -0.68
CA VAL A 77 5.21 11.63 -1.70
C VAL A 77 6.69 11.92 -1.78
N GLN A 78 7.25 11.76 -2.97
CA GLN A 78 8.65 12.05 -3.27
C GLN A 78 8.70 13.06 -4.41
N LYS A 79 9.87 13.68 -4.63
CA LYS A 79 10.12 14.46 -5.84
C LYS A 79 10.65 13.55 -6.94
N ASP A 80 10.20 13.73 -8.17
CA ASP A 80 10.86 13.16 -9.34
C ASP A 80 12.05 14.03 -9.79
N GLU A 81 12.66 13.65 -10.91
CA GLU A 81 13.86 14.31 -11.48
C GLU A 81 13.58 15.77 -11.88
N ASP A 82 12.34 16.07 -12.27
CA ASP A 82 11.87 17.40 -12.65
C ASP A 82 11.34 18.21 -11.44
N GLY A 83 11.40 17.64 -10.23
CA GLY A 83 11.00 18.29 -8.99
C GLY A 83 9.50 18.25 -8.69
N PHE A 84 8.69 17.56 -9.50
CA PHE A 84 7.26 17.38 -9.25
C PHE A 84 7.00 16.35 -8.15
N LYS A 85 5.89 16.53 -7.43
CA LYS A 85 5.48 15.63 -6.35
C LYS A 85 4.82 14.39 -6.94
N VAL A 86 5.39 13.23 -6.68
CA VAL A 86 4.93 11.94 -7.18
C VAL A 86 4.71 10.97 -6.02
N TRP A 87 3.60 10.24 -6.06
CA TRP A 87 3.35 9.10 -5.19
C TRP A 87 4.23 7.92 -5.63
N LYS A 88 5.05 7.43 -4.71
CA LYS A 88 5.91 6.26 -4.90
C LYS A 88 5.70 5.26 -3.77
N LEU A 89 6.12 4.01 -3.98
CA LEU A 89 6.22 3.05 -2.89
C LEU A 89 7.23 3.58 -1.86
N SER A 90 6.90 3.43 -0.59
CA SER A 90 7.72 3.91 0.50
C SER A 90 8.86 2.94 0.80
N GLU A 91 10.10 3.42 0.70
CA GLU A 91 11.29 2.62 1.00
C GLU A 91 11.42 2.29 2.51
N ILE A 92 10.79 3.09 3.37
CA ILE A 92 10.82 2.88 4.82
C ILE A 92 9.76 1.90 5.32
N PHE A 93 8.79 1.54 4.48
CA PHE A 93 7.67 0.67 4.86
C PHE A 93 8.11 -0.69 5.42
N PRO A 94 9.07 -1.42 4.81
CA PRO A 94 9.51 -2.71 5.36
C PRO A 94 10.08 -2.59 6.78
N LYS A 95 10.90 -1.56 7.04
CA LYS A 95 11.47 -1.29 8.36
C LYS A 95 10.40 -0.95 9.40
N GLN A 96 9.33 -0.26 8.99
CA GLN A 96 8.20 0.01 9.87
C GLN A 96 7.43 -1.26 10.21
N LEU A 97 7.21 -2.16 9.24
CA LEU A 97 6.57 -3.44 9.49
C LEU A 97 7.37 -4.32 10.46
N GLU A 98 8.70 -4.40 10.28
CA GLU A 98 9.59 -5.12 11.21
C GLU A 98 9.47 -4.55 12.62
N ARG A 99 9.51 -3.23 12.77
CA ARG A 99 9.36 -2.56 14.06
C ARG A 99 8.00 -2.84 14.71
N LEU A 100 6.92 -2.79 13.93
CA LEU A 100 5.57 -3.11 14.42
C LEU A 100 5.46 -4.57 14.86
N ALA A 101 6.06 -5.49 14.12
CA ALA A 101 6.08 -6.90 14.47
C ALA A 101 6.83 -7.13 15.80
N THR A 102 7.96 -6.44 16.02
CA THR A 102 8.71 -6.50 17.28
C THR A 102 7.88 -5.93 18.44
N ILE A 103 7.29 -4.75 18.29
CA ILE A 103 6.44 -4.13 19.32
C ILE A 103 5.29 -5.07 19.71
N TYR A 104 4.62 -5.66 18.73
CA TYR A 104 3.51 -6.57 18.98
C TYR A 104 3.93 -7.84 19.74
N ARG A 105 5.09 -8.43 19.39
CA ARG A 105 5.63 -9.58 20.11
C ARG A 105 5.91 -9.22 21.57
N THR A 106 6.63 -8.11 21.80
CA THR A 106 6.93 -7.63 23.16
C THR A 106 5.68 -7.30 23.98
N TRP A 107 4.61 -6.81 23.35
CA TRP A 107 3.36 -6.51 24.05
C TRP A 107 2.56 -7.76 24.43
N LYS A 108 2.71 -8.84 23.64
CA LYS A 108 1.98 -10.09 23.84
C LYS A 108 2.63 -10.99 24.90
N ASP A 109 3.95 -10.91 25.02
CA ASP A 109 4.75 -11.62 26.03
C ASP A 109 4.54 -11.02 27.44
#